data_AF-A0A2E3HEP6-F1
#
_entry.id   AF-A0A2E3HEP6-F1
#
_cell.length_a   1.000
_cell.length_b   1.000
_cell.length_c   1.000
_cell.angle_alpha   90.00
_cell.angle_beta   90.00
_cell.angle_gamma   90.00
#
_symmetry.space_group_name_H-M   'P 1'
#
loop_
_entity.id
_entity.type
_entity.pdbx_description
1 polymer ?
#
loop_
_entity_poly.entity_id
_entity_poly.type
_entity_poly.pdbx_seq_one_letter_code
_entity_poly.pdbx_strand_id
1 'polypeptide(L)'
;MPYIPHTPDDVRAMLDAIGADSIEDLFDEIPAHLKAAGKLDALPDGLSEMEVTRLMNERAAMDAGAVSFIGAGAYQHHIPAAVWEIATRGEFYTAYTPYQAEASQGTLQVIYEFQTLMT
;
A
#
# COMPACT_ATOMS: atom_id res chain seq x y z
N MET A 1 13.38 4.62 0.14
CA MET A 1 13.64 3.76 -1.03
C MET A 1 12.74 4.25 -2.15
N PRO A 2 13.20 4.45 -3.39
CA PRO A 2 12.31 4.86 -4.47
C PRO A 2 11.22 3.81 -4.68
N TYR A 3 9.99 4.25 -4.87
CA TYR A 3 8.85 3.36 -5.10
C TYR A 3 8.99 2.54 -6.38
N ILE A 4 9.60 3.15 -7.42
CA ILE A 4 9.98 2.47 -8.65
C ILE A 4 11.44 2.02 -8.51
N PRO A 5 11.72 0.71 -8.48
CA PRO A 5 13.06 0.21 -8.18
C PRO A 5 14.00 0.21 -9.39
N HIS A 6 13.46 0.26 -10.62
CA HIS A 6 14.23 0.13 -11.85
C HIS A 6 15.07 1.37 -12.13
N THR A 7 16.36 1.15 -12.38
CA THR A 7 17.27 2.19 -12.85
C THR A 7 17.10 2.40 -14.37
N PRO A 8 17.61 3.52 -14.94
CA PRO A 8 17.63 3.71 -16.39
C PRO A 8 18.35 2.59 -17.15
N ASP A 9 19.35 1.95 -16.55
CA ASP A 9 20.07 0.82 -17.16
C ASP A 9 19.24 -0.46 -17.12
N ASP A 10 18.51 -0.72 -16.03
CA ASP A 10 17.54 -1.83 -15.97
C ASP A 10 16.46 -1.66 -17.04
N VAL A 11 15.90 -0.45 -17.17
CA VAL A 11 14.89 -0.13 -18.18
C VAL A 11 15.43 -0.39 -19.58
N ARG A 12 16.65 0.07 -19.89
CA ARG A 12 17.27 -0.17 -21.20
C ARG A 12 17.46 -1.65 -21.49
N ALA A 13 17.98 -2.42 -20.53
CA ALA A 13 18.19 -3.85 -20.70
C ALA A 13 16.87 -4.63 -20.90
N MET A 14 15.80 -4.23 -20.19
CA MET A 14 14.47 -4.82 -20.37
C MET A 14 13.87 -4.50 -21.75
N LEU A 15 14.00 -3.26 -22.22
CA LEU A 15 13.54 -2.84 -23.54
C LEU A 15 14.29 -3.57 -24.67
N ASP A 16 15.63 -3.66 -24.57
CA ASP A 16 16.46 -4.41 -25.52
C ASP A 16 16.06 -5.90 -25.58
N ALA A 17 15.72 -6.50 -24.44
CA ALA A 17 15.34 -7.92 -24.36
C ALA A 17 14.02 -8.23 -25.07
N ILE A 18 13.09 -7.27 -25.12
CA ILE A 18 11.79 -7.42 -25.79
C ILE A 18 11.75 -6.77 -27.17
N GLY A 19 12.83 -6.09 -27.59
CA GLY A 19 12.94 -5.44 -28.90
C GLY A 19 12.09 -4.18 -29.04
N ALA A 20 11.85 -3.44 -27.94
CA ALA A 20 11.13 -2.17 -27.95
C ALA A 20 12.12 -0.99 -27.84
N ASP A 21 11.82 0.13 -28.50
CA ASP A 21 12.72 1.29 -28.52
C ASP A 21 12.47 2.25 -27.34
N SER A 22 11.24 2.26 -26.80
CA SER A 22 10.82 3.15 -25.72
C SER A 22 9.74 2.53 -24.81
N ILE A 23 9.51 3.16 -23.65
CA ILE A 23 8.41 2.78 -22.75
C ILE A 23 7.06 3.05 -23.43
N GLU A 24 6.97 4.11 -24.22
CA GLU A 24 5.76 4.53 -24.92
C GLU A 24 5.25 3.46 -25.91
N ASP A 25 6.17 2.70 -26.52
CA ASP A 25 5.84 1.61 -27.44
C ASP A 25 5.08 0.47 -26.74
N LEU A 26 5.24 0.31 -25.42
CA LEU A 26 4.53 -0.71 -24.62
C LEU A 26 3.03 -0.42 -24.43
N PHE A 27 2.56 0.74 -24.86
CA PHE A 27 1.18 1.20 -24.70
C PHE A 27 0.51 1.49 -26.05
N ASP A 28 1.00 0.94 -27.16
CA ASP A 28 0.45 1.14 -28.50
C ASP A 28 -0.98 0.57 -28.66
N GLU A 29 -1.31 -0.49 -27.91
CA GLU A 29 -2.65 -1.12 -27.87
C GLU A 29 -3.75 -0.21 -27.33
N ILE A 30 -3.39 0.84 -26.56
CA ILE A 30 -4.35 1.80 -26.02
C ILE A 30 -4.68 2.82 -27.13
N PRO A 31 -5.93 2.90 -27.61
CA PRO A 31 -6.32 3.89 -28.61
C PRO A 31 -5.98 5.32 -28.17
N ALA A 32 -5.45 6.14 -29.07
CA ALA A 32 -4.97 7.50 -28.74
C ALA A 32 -6.03 8.40 -28.08
N HIS A 33 -7.31 8.23 -28.44
CA HIS A 33 -8.42 8.99 -27.86
C HIS A 33 -8.78 8.57 -26.42
N LEU A 34 -8.28 7.43 -25.94
CA LEU A 34 -8.42 6.95 -24.56
C LEU A 34 -7.20 7.32 -23.70
N LYS A 35 -6.08 7.69 -24.31
CA LYS A 35 -4.90 8.16 -23.59
C LYS A 35 -5.17 9.53 -22.98
N ALA A 36 -4.72 9.75 -21.75
CA ALA A 36 -4.77 11.07 -21.14
C ALA A 36 -3.91 12.05 -21.98
N ALA A 37 -4.48 13.21 -22.33
CA ALA A 37 -3.86 14.19 -23.21
C ALA A 37 -2.72 15.02 -22.56
N GLY A 38 -2.29 14.66 -21.35
CA GLY A 38 -1.29 15.41 -20.60
C GLY A 38 -1.26 15.06 -19.12
N LYS A 39 -0.78 16.01 -18.32
CA LYS A 39 -0.78 15.88 -16.85
C LYS A 39 -2.22 15.81 -16.33
N LEU A 40 -2.36 15.16 -15.19
CA LEU A 40 -3.61 15.17 -14.44
C LEU A 40 -3.69 16.51 -13.69
N ASP A 41 -4.22 17.56 -14.33
CA ASP A 41 -4.26 18.94 -13.80
C ASP A 41 -4.99 19.09 -12.45
N ALA A 42 -5.83 18.11 -12.09
CA ALA A 42 -6.53 18.06 -10.80
C ALA A 42 -5.62 17.60 -9.64
N LEU A 43 -4.41 17.13 -9.91
CA LEU A 43 -3.46 16.67 -8.89
C LEU A 43 -2.47 17.79 -8.53
N PRO A 44 -2.16 17.97 -7.23
CA PRO A 44 -1.07 18.85 -6.83
C PRO A 44 0.28 18.25 -7.23
N ASP A 45 1.31 19.09 -7.23
CA ASP A 45 2.68 18.63 -7.41
C ASP A 45 3.08 17.60 -6.34
N GLY A 46 3.97 16.68 -6.72
CA GLY A 46 4.47 15.65 -5.83
C GLY A 46 5.22 16.25 -4.64
N LEU A 47 4.96 15.71 -3.45
CA LEU A 47 5.66 16.06 -2.22
C LEU A 47 6.78 15.05 -1.94
N SER A 48 7.85 15.51 -1.30
CA SER A 48 8.82 14.60 -0.69
C SER A 48 8.19 13.81 0.46
N GLU A 49 8.84 12.71 0.84
CA GLU A 49 8.42 11.86 1.97
C GLU A 49 8.32 12.67 3.28
N MET A 50 9.23 13.61 3.51
CA MET A 50 9.22 14.47 4.70
C MET A 50 8.05 15.46 4.68
N GLU A 51 7.76 16.04 3.52
CA GLU A 51 6.66 16.98 3.36
C GLU A 51 5.29 16.32 3.51
N VAL A 52 5.10 15.14 2.92
CA VAL A 52 3.84 14.41 3.05
C VAL A 52 3.61 13.94 4.49
N THR A 53 4.67 13.48 5.17
CA THR A 53 4.60 13.07 6.58
C THR A 53 4.20 14.24 7.47
N ARG A 54 4.83 15.41 7.30
CA ARG A 54 4.46 16.63 8.03
C ARG A 54 3.01 17.02 7.76
N LEU A 55 2.60 17.06 6.50
CA LEU A 55 1.24 17.42 6.10
C LEU A 55 0.20 16.50 6.74
N MET A 56 0.44 15.18 6.76
CA MET A 56 -0.48 14.22 7.37
C MET A 56 -0.56 14.40 8.89
N ASN A 57 0.56 14.66 9.57
CA ASN A 57 0.58 14.93 11.01
C ASN A 57 -0.18 16.22 11.37
N GLU A 58 0.00 17.29 10.59
CA GLU A 58 -0.74 18.56 10.78
C GLU A 58 -2.24 18.35 10.60
N ARG A 59 -2.65 17.51 9.64
CA ARG A 59 -4.05 17.17 9.43
C ARG A 59 -4.63 16.35 10.57
N ALA A 60 -3.93 15.31 11.02
CA ALA A 60 -4.36 14.48 12.14
C ALA A 60 -4.52 15.29 13.43
N ALA A 61 -3.69 16.33 13.65
CA ALA A 61 -3.80 17.20 14.81
C ALA A 61 -5.07 18.08 14.84
N MET A 62 -5.81 18.19 13.73
CA MET A 62 -7.09 18.89 13.68
C MET A 62 -8.25 18.05 14.22
N ASP A 63 -8.06 16.73 14.40
CA ASP A 63 -9.09 15.86 14.98
C ASP A 63 -9.18 16.01 16.50
N ALA A 64 -10.41 16.00 17.03
CA ALA A 64 -10.69 16.36 18.42
C ALA A 64 -10.16 15.38 19.49
N GLY A 65 -9.72 14.17 19.10
CA GLY A 65 -9.15 13.17 20.01
C GLY A 65 -10.02 12.81 21.24
N ALA A 66 -11.33 13.01 21.16
CA ALA A 66 -12.22 12.93 22.31
C ALA A 66 -12.49 11.48 22.73
N VAL A 67 -12.65 11.27 24.04
CA VAL A 67 -13.19 10.01 24.57
C VAL A 67 -14.64 9.86 24.09
N SER A 68 -14.94 8.75 23.43
CA SER A 68 -16.25 8.51 22.81
C SER A 68 -17.00 7.37 23.48
N PHE A 69 -18.21 7.67 23.96
CA PHE A 69 -19.12 6.70 24.58
C PHE A 69 -20.40 6.47 23.77
N ILE A 70 -20.44 6.91 22.51
CA ILE A 70 -21.63 6.79 21.64
C ILE A 70 -21.98 5.32 21.34
N GLY A 71 -20.97 4.44 21.28
CA GLY A 71 -21.18 3.02 21.00
C GLY A 71 -21.53 2.76 19.53
N ALA A 72 -22.68 2.13 19.28
CA ALA A 72 -23.15 1.74 17.94
C ALA A 72 -22.21 0.78 17.16
N GLY A 73 -21.61 -0.18 17.86
CA GLY A 73 -20.74 -1.20 17.25
C GLY A 73 -19.25 -0.87 17.24
N ALA A 74 -18.85 0.33 17.68
CA ALA A 74 -17.46 0.71 17.89
C ALA A 74 -17.24 1.18 19.34
N TYR A 75 -16.26 0.58 20.01
CA TYR A 75 -16.01 0.83 21.42
C TYR A 75 -14.51 1.05 21.65
N GLN A 76 -14.18 2.13 22.34
CA GLN A 76 -12.81 2.40 22.75
C GLN A 76 -12.35 1.28 23.69
N HIS A 77 -11.19 0.69 23.39
CA HIS A 77 -10.59 -0.38 24.18
C HIS A 77 -9.07 -0.24 24.19
N HIS A 78 -8.44 -0.90 25.15
CA HIS A 78 -6.98 -0.94 25.22
C HIS A 78 -6.45 -1.89 24.14
N ILE A 79 -5.55 -1.39 23.29
CA ILE A 79 -4.79 -2.19 22.33
C ILE A 79 -3.39 -2.43 22.94
N PRO A 80 -3.03 -3.68 23.28
CA PRO A 80 -1.70 -3.98 23.79
C PRO A 80 -0.60 -3.61 22.80
N ALA A 81 0.55 -3.11 23.30
CA ALA A 81 1.66 -2.65 22.46
C ALA A 81 2.17 -3.73 21.49
N ALA A 82 2.11 -5.01 21.89
CA ALA A 82 2.49 -6.14 21.03
C ALA A 82 1.66 -6.23 19.74
N VAL A 83 0.42 -5.74 19.73
CA VAL A 83 -0.42 -5.73 18.52
C VAL A 83 0.17 -4.80 17.47
N TRP A 84 0.63 -3.60 17.86
CA TRP A 84 1.27 -2.66 16.94
C TRP A 84 2.61 -3.16 16.40
N GLU A 85 3.38 -3.87 17.25
CA GLU A 85 4.62 -4.52 16.82
C GLU A 85 4.36 -5.58 15.76
N ILE A 86 3.29 -6.38 15.89
CA ILE A 86 2.95 -7.41 14.91
C ILE A 86 2.36 -6.80 13.64
N ALA A 87 1.44 -5.84 13.78
CA ALA A 87 0.71 -5.26 12.65
C ALA A 87 1.61 -4.51 11.65
N THR A 88 2.79 -4.07 12.08
CA THR A 88 3.76 -3.35 11.24
C THR A 88 4.85 -4.24 10.65
N ARG A 89 4.89 -5.54 11.00
CA ARG A 89 5.84 -6.50 10.44
C ARG A 89 5.48 -6.82 9.00
N GLY A 90 6.48 -6.73 8.11
CA GLY A 90 6.30 -6.90 6.66
C GLY A 90 5.67 -8.24 6.29
N GLU A 91 6.07 -9.33 6.95
CA GLU A 91 5.52 -10.68 6.73
C GLU A 91 4.02 -10.83 7.01
N PHE A 92 3.43 -9.95 7.81
CA PHE A 92 1.98 -9.90 8.03
C PHE A 92 1.32 -8.81 7.18
N TYR A 93 1.99 -7.67 7.03
CA TYR A 93 1.42 -6.49 6.37
C TYR A 93 1.43 -6.58 4.83
N THR A 94 2.42 -7.23 4.22
CA THR A 94 2.57 -7.32 2.76
C THR A 94 2.14 -8.66 2.18
N ALA A 95 1.95 -9.69 3.01
CA ALA A 95 1.43 -10.98 2.58
C ALA A 95 -0.03 -10.84 2.07
N TYR A 96 -0.38 -11.61 1.04
CA TYR A 96 -1.73 -11.64 0.49
C TYR A 96 -2.46 -12.93 0.89
N THR A 97 -3.61 -13.21 0.25
CA THR A 97 -4.37 -14.43 0.48
C THR A 97 -3.47 -15.67 0.42
N PRO A 98 -3.52 -16.58 1.43
CA PRO A 98 -2.59 -17.70 1.57
C PRO A 98 -2.92 -18.85 0.60
N TYR A 99 -2.90 -18.58 -0.71
CA TYR A 99 -3.14 -19.60 -1.75
C TYR A 99 -2.06 -20.68 -1.78
N GLN A 100 -0.83 -20.34 -1.41
CA GLN A 100 0.29 -21.27 -1.25
C GLN A 100 0.42 -21.65 0.23
N ALA A 101 -0.30 -22.70 0.64
CA ALA A 101 -0.46 -23.05 2.05
C ALA A 101 0.87 -23.40 2.73
N GLU A 102 1.77 -24.10 2.03
CA GLU A 102 3.08 -24.53 2.52
C GLU A 102 4.00 -23.35 2.84
N ALA A 103 3.83 -22.23 2.12
CA ALA A 103 4.58 -21.00 2.34
C ALA A 103 3.87 -20.01 3.27
N SER A 104 2.66 -20.34 3.74
CA SER A 104 1.77 -19.40 4.44
C SER A 104 1.23 -19.93 5.78
N GLN A 105 1.88 -20.96 6.35
CA GLN A 105 1.39 -21.63 7.57
C GLN A 105 1.21 -20.68 8.77
N GLY A 106 2.05 -19.64 8.90
CA GLY A 106 1.91 -18.64 9.97
C GLY A 106 0.59 -17.87 9.88
N THR A 107 0.26 -17.31 8.72
CA THR A 107 -1.01 -16.59 8.50
C THR A 107 -2.21 -17.52 8.64
N LEU A 108 -2.12 -18.75 8.11
CA LEU A 108 -3.18 -19.75 8.25
C LEU A 108 -3.43 -20.12 9.70
N GLN A 109 -2.38 -20.24 10.51
CA GLN A 109 -2.52 -20.49 11.95
C GLN A 109 -3.22 -19.32 12.65
N VAL A 110 -2.83 -18.06 12.37
CA VAL A 110 -3.51 -16.88 12.94
C VAL A 110 -4.99 -16.86 12.59
N ILE A 111 -5.35 -17.18 11.34
CA ILE A 111 -6.75 -17.28 10.91
C ILE A 111 -7.47 -18.41 11.66
N TYR A 112 -6.85 -19.58 11.81
CA TYR A 112 -7.41 -20.70 12.56
C TYR A 112 -7.63 -20.35 14.05
N GLU A 113 -6.67 -19.68 14.69
CA GLU A 113 -6.79 -19.22 16.08
C GLU A 113 -7.92 -18.20 16.22
N PHE A 114 -8.06 -17.26 15.28
CA PHE A 114 -9.18 -16.33 15.25
C PHE A 114 -10.53 -17.05 15.10
N GLN A 115 -10.62 -18.01 14.17
CA GLN A 115 -11.84 -18.82 14.02
C GLN A 115 -12.17 -19.58 15.31
N THR A 116 -11.17 -20.18 15.94
CA THR A 116 -11.32 -20.90 17.22
C THR A 116 -11.77 -19.98 18.34
N LEU A 117 -11.29 -18.73 18.39
CA LEU A 117 -11.75 -17.73 19.38
C LEU A 117 -13.23 -17.36 19.20
N MET A 118 -13.71 -17.34 17.95
CA MET A 118 -15.08 -16.93 17.62
C MET A 118 -16.11 -18.06 17.77
N THR A 119 -15.66 -19.32 17.87
CA THR A 119 -16.53 -20.51 17.93
C THR A 119 -16.55 -21.11 19.32
#